data_AF-A0A4Z0P2S4-F1
#
_entry.id   AF-A0A4Z0P2S4-F1
#
_cell.length_a   1.000
_cell.length_b   1.000
_cell.length_c   1.000
_cell.angle_alpha   90.00
_cell.angle_beta   90.00
_cell.angle_gamma   90.00
#
_symmetry.space_group_name_H-M   'P 1'
#
loop_
_entity.id
_entity.type
_entity.pdbx_description
1 polymer ?
#
loop_
_entity_poly.entity_id
_entity_poly.type
_entity_poly.pdbx_seq_one_letter_code
_entity_poly.pdbx_strand_id
1 'polypeptide(L)'
;MPAPDFDPTQLTRDHVLRALRQLDREGQRMPLSTVYDLVYKGRRYPPRTVARLAWQLACNAPEAKWPLAAGSPTNRVLEQLDFTIATKRPTLENSALDGDVAAQEAMQELYPLKATKAVTAEKTSVPANDATVQEPTLAYQLPAAEPYGREQALQELFITEAKLDTTLAALSRRRNLVLQGPPGTGKTFLARRLAWLQLGATDARRVELVQFHPSYSYEDFVQGFRPDAQGTFRLQEGILLDFCRRALQEPDQPYFLLIDELNRGNLSRIFGELLLLLEADKRGPEHAVRLPYSPAEAPRFYVPANVYFIGTMNLADRSLTPLDYALRRRFAFVEMEPEFGPPLQELLARQGVPEVTIQRLAVRLTELNDAITDDPELGPDFRIGHSYFCQPPTKPTEAEHWLTLILEQEIAPLLDEYWLDQPAKAVSHKKKLLRK
;
A
#
# COMPACT_ATOMS: atom_id res chain seq x y z
N MET A 1 -18.40 54.46 -3.73
CA MET A 1 -19.61 53.63 -3.88
C MET A 1 -19.73 52.75 -2.64
N PRO A 2 -20.93 52.52 -2.08
CA PRO A 2 -21.08 51.55 -0.99
C PRO A 2 -20.62 50.17 -1.47
N ALA A 3 -19.95 49.40 -0.61
CA ALA A 3 -19.57 48.03 -0.92
C ALA A 3 -20.85 47.22 -1.22
N PRO A 4 -20.88 46.43 -2.31
CA PRO A 4 -22.05 45.60 -2.62
C PRO A 4 -22.32 44.64 -1.45
N ASP A 5 -23.60 44.45 -1.12
CA ASP A 5 -24.00 43.44 -0.14
C ASP A 5 -23.49 42.07 -0.58
N PHE A 6 -22.93 41.33 0.36
CA PHE A 6 -22.34 40.04 0.08
C PHE A 6 -23.42 39.00 -0.19
N ASP A 7 -23.53 38.58 -1.45
CA ASP A 7 -24.34 37.46 -1.86
C ASP A 7 -23.44 36.34 -2.43
N PRO A 8 -23.29 35.20 -1.73
CA PRO A 8 -22.44 34.11 -2.18
C PRO A 8 -22.91 33.49 -3.51
N THR A 9 -24.16 33.69 -3.93
CA THR A 9 -24.67 33.20 -5.22
C THR A 9 -24.10 33.95 -6.43
N GLN A 10 -23.52 35.13 -6.23
CA GLN A 10 -22.84 35.90 -7.28
C GLN A 10 -21.45 35.33 -7.63
N LEU A 11 -20.90 34.46 -6.78
CA LEU A 11 -19.63 33.79 -7.02
C LEU A 11 -19.84 32.55 -7.89
N THR A 12 -19.23 32.51 -9.07
CA THR A 12 -19.30 31.37 -9.97
C THR A 12 -17.97 30.61 -10.00
N ARG A 13 -18.03 29.36 -10.45
CA ARG A 13 -16.83 28.53 -10.66
C ARG A 13 -15.83 29.19 -11.62
N ASP A 14 -16.30 29.89 -12.66
CA ASP A 14 -15.41 30.60 -13.59
C ASP A 14 -14.62 31.73 -12.90
N HIS A 15 -15.25 32.48 -11.99
CA HIS A 15 -14.57 33.51 -11.21
C HIS A 15 -13.40 32.94 -10.39
N VAL A 16 -13.60 31.76 -9.79
CA VAL A 16 -12.54 31.05 -9.06
C VAL A 16 -11.43 30.57 -10.00
N LEU A 17 -11.77 30.01 -11.17
CA LEU A 17 -10.78 29.58 -12.16
C LEU A 17 -9.95 30.74 -12.74
N ARG A 18 -10.56 31.93 -12.90
CA ARG A 18 -9.86 33.14 -13.32
C ARG A 18 -8.94 33.66 -12.23
N ALA A 19 -9.36 33.62 -10.96
CA ALA A 19 -8.51 33.98 -9.82
C ALA A 19 -7.28 33.07 -9.70
N LEU A 20 -7.44 31.75 -9.89
CA LEU A 20 -6.32 30.80 -9.89
C LEU A 20 -5.32 31.06 -11.02
N ARG A 21 -5.82 31.34 -12.23
CA ARG A 21 -4.96 31.72 -13.38
C ARG A 21 -4.21 33.03 -13.14
N GLN A 22 -4.82 33.99 -12.45
CA GLN A 22 -4.18 35.24 -12.09
C GLN A 22 -3.07 35.02 -11.05
N LEU A 23 -3.35 34.22 -10.02
CA LEU A 23 -2.36 33.82 -9.01
C LEU A 23 -1.15 33.09 -9.61
N ASP A 24 -1.38 32.23 -10.61
CA ASP A 24 -0.30 31.52 -11.31
C ASP A 24 0.57 32.47 -12.17
N ARG A 25 0.01 33.55 -12.71
CA ARG A 25 0.71 34.53 -13.56
C ARG A 25 1.51 35.57 -12.75
N GLU A 26 0.98 36.00 -11.62
CA GLU A 26 1.56 37.09 -10.84
C GLU A 26 2.73 36.64 -9.93
N GLY A 27 2.97 35.34 -9.78
CA GLY A 27 4.13 34.80 -9.05
C GLY A 27 4.26 35.30 -7.60
N GLN A 28 3.18 35.83 -7.03
CA GLN A 28 3.22 36.56 -5.76
C GLN A 28 3.61 35.63 -4.62
N ARG A 29 4.47 36.12 -3.69
CA ARG A 29 4.71 35.47 -2.39
C ARG A 29 3.37 35.38 -1.64
N MET A 30 2.69 34.25 -1.78
CA MET A 30 1.39 34.03 -1.18
C MET A 30 1.56 33.95 0.35
N PRO A 31 0.68 34.58 1.14
CA PRO A 31 0.65 34.33 2.57
C PRO A 31 0.36 32.84 2.78
N LEU A 32 1.21 32.18 3.57
CA LEU A 32 1.07 30.76 3.87
C LEU A 32 -0.27 30.51 4.55
N SER A 33 -1.12 29.68 3.96
CA SER A 33 -2.25 29.06 4.65
C SER A 33 -1.74 28.26 5.85
N THR A 34 -2.37 28.42 7.01
CA THR A 34 -1.95 27.76 8.25
C THR A 34 -2.63 26.39 8.44
N VAL A 35 -3.88 26.23 7.98
CA VAL A 35 -4.70 25.05 8.27
C VAL A 35 -5.27 24.37 7.01
N TYR A 36 -5.74 25.12 6.01
CA TYR A 36 -6.42 24.60 4.82
C TYR A 36 -5.77 25.09 3.52
N ASP A 37 -5.74 24.22 2.51
CA ASP A 37 -5.32 24.49 1.13
C ASP A 37 -6.43 24.15 0.15
N LEU A 38 -6.71 25.04 -0.81
CA LEU A 38 -7.47 24.69 -1.99
C LEU A 38 -6.53 23.95 -2.96
N VAL A 39 -6.92 22.74 -3.37
CA VAL A 39 -6.15 21.89 -4.28
C VAL A 39 -6.79 21.94 -5.66
N TYR A 40 -6.01 22.40 -6.66
CA TYR A 40 -6.46 22.43 -8.05
C TYR A 40 -5.31 22.10 -9.00
N LYS A 41 -5.50 21.11 -9.88
CA LYS A 41 -4.50 20.61 -10.84
C LYS A 41 -3.12 20.32 -10.19
N GLY A 42 -3.13 19.68 -9.02
CA GLY A 42 -1.92 19.31 -8.29
C GLY A 42 -1.21 20.46 -7.55
N ARG A 43 -1.72 21.69 -7.64
CA ARG A 43 -1.21 22.87 -6.92
C ARG A 43 -2.07 23.22 -5.72
N ARG A 44 -1.47 23.87 -4.72
CA ARG A 44 -2.10 24.26 -3.46
C ARG A 44 -2.16 25.78 -3.34
N TYR A 45 -3.34 26.30 -2.99
CA TYR A 45 -3.60 27.73 -2.90
C TYR A 45 -4.26 28.07 -1.55
N PRO A 46 -3.96 29.23 -0.92
CA PRO A 46 -4.66 29.64 0.29
C PRO A 46 -6.14 29.96 -0.01
N PRO A 47 -7.12 29.26 0.60
CA PRO A 47 -8.54 29.39 0.23
C PRO A 47 -9.08 30.81 0.31
N ARG A 48 -8.73 31.56 1.37
CA ARG A 48 -9.17 32.95 1.56
C ARG A 48 -8.61 33.91 0.51
N THR A 49 -7.38 33.67 0.05
CA THR A 49 -6.77 34.48 -1.00
C THR A 49 -7.48 34.26 -2.32
N VAL A 50 -7.77 33.00 -2.66
CA VAL A 50 -8.52 32.63 -3.86
C VAL A 50 -9.93 33.22 -3.82
N ALA A 51 -10.65 33.05 -2.71
CA ALA A 51 -12.01 33.55 -2.55
C ALA A 51 -12.09 35.09 -2.66
N ARG A 52 -11.13 35.80 -2.06
CA ARG A 52 -11.03 37.26 -2.18
C ARG A 52 -10.86 37.71 -3.63
N LEU A 53 -9.94 37.11 -4.37
CA LEU A 53 -9.71 37.46 -5.77
C LEU A 53 -10.91 37.12 -6.65
N ALA A 54 -11.52 35.96 -6.43
CA ALA A 54 -12.73 35.55 -7.13
C ALA A 54 -13.89 36.52 -6.88
N TRP A 55 -14.02 37.05 -5.66
CA TRP A 55 -15.00 38.08 -5.32
C TRP A 55 -14.73 39.43 -5.98
N GLN A 56 -13.47 39.86 -6.00
CA GLN A 56 -13.07 41.09 -6.71
C GLN A 56 -13.41 41.02 -8.20
N LEU A 57 -13.25 39.84 -8.81
CA LEU A 57 -13.65 39.57 -10.19
C LEU A 57 -15.17 39.55 -10.36
N ALA A 58 -15.90 38.94 -9.43
CA ALA A 58 -17.36 38.83 -9.48
C ALA A 58 -18.06 40.21 -9.36
N CYS A 59 -17.58 41.08 -8.47
CA CYS A 59 -18.14 42.42 -8.27
C CYS A 59 -17.51 43.49 -9.18
N ASN A 60 -16.56 43.12 -10.03
CA ASN A 60 -15.75 44.03 -10.84
C ASN A 60 -15.15 45.20 -10.01
N ALA A 61 -14.71 44.90 -8.80
CA ALA A 61 -14.25 45.86 -7.80
C ALA A 61 -12.89 45.40 -7.21
N PRO A 62 -11.75 45.94 -7.70
CA PRO A 62 -10.41 45.43 -7.36
C PRO A 62 -10.03 45.60 -5.87
N GLU A 63 -10.69 46.51 -5.15
CA GLU A 63 -10.47 46.71 -3.71
C GLU A 63 -11.52 46.01 -2.81
N ALA A 64 -12.41 45.20 -3.40
CA ALA A 64 -13.41 44.49 -2.61
C ALA A 64 -12.74 43.55 -1.60
N LYS A 65 -13.21 43.60 -0.36
CA LYS A 65 -12.76 42.71 0.72
C LYS A 65 -13.63 41.46 0.74
N TRP A 66 -13.00 40.34 1.05
CA TRP A 66 -13.72 39.11 1.32
C TRP A 66 -14.40 39.21 2.70
N PRO A 67 -15.73 39.11 2.79
CA PRO A 67 -16.47 39.40 4.01
C PRO A 67 -16.54 38.23 4.98
N LEU A 68 -16.29 37.00 4.54
CA LEU A 68 -16.29 35.82 5.41
C LEU A 68 -14.95 35.61 6.12
N ALA A 69 -15.02 35.02 7.31
CA ALA A 69 -13.84 34.62 8.08
C ALA A 69 -13.06 33.48 7.38
N ALA A 70 -11.75 33.39 7.67
CA ALA A 70 -10.92 32.28 7.20
C ALA A 70 -11.39 30.94 7.80
N GLY A 71 -11.08 29.82 7.14
CA GLY A 71 -11.48 28.49 7.58
C GLY A 71 -12.85 28.07 7.04
N SER A 72 -13.63 27.34 7.85
CA SER A 72 -14.88 26.70 7.40
C SER A 72 -15.85 27.62 6.64
N PRO A 73 -16.10 28.89 7.05
CA PRO A 73 -17.01 29.77 6.31
C PRO A 73 -16.56 30.06 4.87
N THR A 74 -15.27 30.23 4.64
CA THR A 74 -14.73 30.44 3.28
C THR A 74 -14.62 29.13 2.52
N ASN A 75 -14.25 28.03 3.18
CA ASN A 75 -14.09 26.73 2.55
C ASN A 75 -15.41 26.21 1.98
N ARG A 76 -16.51 26.33 2.73
CA ARG A 76 -17.84 25.90 2.28
C ARG A 76 -18.27 26.55 0.97
N VAL A 77 -17.97 27.84 0.77
CA VAL A 77 -18.30 28.56 -0.47
C VAL A 77 -17.50 28.01 -1.65
N LEU A 78 -16.23 27.65 -1.44
CA LEU A 78 -15.39 27.08 -2.49
C LEU A 78 -15.76 25.62 -2.78
N GLU A 79 -16.11 24.84 -1.75
CA GLU A 79 -16.59 23.46 -1.86
C GLU A 79 -17.93 23.38 -2.62
N GLN A 80 -18.85 24.31 -2.37
CA GLN A 80 -20.12 24.45 -3.12
C GLN A 80 -19.91 24.76 -4.63
N LEU A 81 -18.72 25.22 -5.01
CA LEU A 81 -18.33 25.48 -6.40
C LEU A 81 -17.47 24.35 -6.99
N ASP A 82 -17.50 23.16 -6.38
CA ASP A 82 -16.75 21.96 -6.74
C ASP A 82 -15.22 22.11 -6.67
N PHE A 83 -14.71 22.85 -5.68
CA PHE A 83 -13.27 22.90 -5.38
C PHE A 83 -12.92 22.09 -4.13
N THR A 84 -11.84 21.31 -4.23
CA THR A 84 -11.36 20.50 -3.11
C THR A 84 -10.53 21.34 -2.14
N ILE A 85 -10.91 21.31 -0.86
CA ILE A 85 -10.13 21.88 0.23
C ILE A 85 -9.48 20.74 1.03
N ALA A 86 -8.16 20.76 1.15
CA ALA A 86 -7.37 19.81 1.92
C ALA A 86 -6.80 20.47 3.18
N THR A 87 -6.74 19.74 4.30
CA THR A 87 -6.08 20.21 5.52
C THR A 87 -4.56 19.98 5.45
N LYS A 88 -3.77 20.92 5.97
CA LYS A 88 -2.29 20.79 6.05
C LYS A 88 -1.82 19.85 7.15
N ARG A 89 -2.68 19.56 8.13
CA ARG A 89 -2.45 18.58 9.19
C ARG A 89 -3.60 17.57 9.17
N PRO A 90 -3.35 16.27 9.38
CA PRO A 90 -4.43 15.36 9.69
C PRO A 90 -5.03 15.85 11.01
N THR A 91 -6.27 16.34 10.97
CA THR A 91 -7.06 16.45 12.19
C THR A 91 -7.32 15.04 12.65
N LEU A 92 -6.50 14.58 13.60
CA LEU A 92 -6.89 13.57 14.55
C LEU A 92 -8.23 14.03 15.15
N GLU A 93 -9.23 13.16 15.12
CA GLU A 93 -10.34 13.27 16.05
C GLU A 93 -9.76 13.44 17.46
N ASN A 94 -10.25 14.45 18.20
CA ASN A 94 -9.83 14.86 19.54
C ASN A 94 -8.53 15.67 19.63
N SER A 95 -8.52 16.87 19.05
CA SER A 95 -7.73 17.99 19.59
C SER A 95 -8.68 18.97 20.27
N ALA A 96 -8.64 18.99 21.61
CA ALA A 96 -9.35 19.97 22.43
C ALA A 96 -8.76 21.37 22.17
N LEU A 97 -9.35 22.10 21.23
CA LEU A 97 -9.43 23.56 21.13
C LEU A 97 -10.25 23.90 19.87
N ASP A 98 -11.39 24.54 20.10
CA ASP A 98 -12.31 25.15 19.14
C ASP A 98 -13.24 24.21 18.35
N GLY A 99 -14.44 23.94 18.88
CA GLY A 99 -15.52 23.31 18.10
C GLY A 99 -16.89 23.09 18.75
N ASP A 100 -17.09 23.32 20.05
CA ASP A 100 -18.20 22.65 20.77
C ASP A 100 -19.44 23.49 21.13
N VAL A 101 -19.74 24.57 20.41
CA VAL A 101 -21.00 25.32 20.66
C VAL A 101 -22.06 25.09 19.57
N ALA A 102 -21.66 24.99 18.30
CA ALA A 102 -22.62 24.85 17.19
C ALA A 102 -23.18 23.42 17.03
N ALA A 103 -22.44 22.39 17.46
CA ALA A 103 -22.88 21.00 17.37
C ALA A 103 -23.89 20.64 18.47
N GLN A 104 -23.83 21.29 19.63
CA GLN A 104 -24.77 21.08 20.73
C GLN A 104 -26.15 21.69 20.45
N GLU A 105 -26.22 22.82 19.74
CA GLU A 105 -27.50 23.45 19.38
C GLU A 105 -28.25 22.67 18.29
N ALA A 106 -27.53 22.12 17.30
CA ALA A 106 -28.14 21.30 16.23
C ALA A 106 -28.65 19.94 16.73
N MET A 107 -28.02 19.37 17.78
CA MET A 107 -28.42 18.08 18.35
C MET A 107 -29.67 18.20 19.25
N GLN A 108 -29.95 19.39 19.81
CA GLN A 108 -31.15 19.65 20.61
C GLN A 108 -32.42 19.87 19.78
N GLU A 109 -32.30 20.32 18.52
CA GLU A 109 -33.46 20.49 17.63
C GLU A 109 -33.99 19.18 17.02
N LEU A 110 -33.11 18.16 16.87
CA LEU A 110 -33.46 16.88 16.25
C LEU A 110 -34.14 15.88 17.22
N TYR A 111 -34.07 16.11 18.53
CA TYR A 111 -34.70 15.25 19.55
C TYR A 111 -35.31 16.08 20.69
N PRO A 112 -36.59 16.51 20.58
CA PRO A 112 -37.25 17.17 21.70
C PRO A 112 -37.54 16.12 22.79
N LEU A 113 -36.76 16.19 23.88
CA LEU A 113 -37.03 15.45 25.11
C LEU A 113 -38.38 15.89 25.68
N LYS A 114 -39.44 15.11 25.43
CA LYS A 114 -40.67 15.20 26.23
C LYS A 114 -40.34 14.68 27.63
N ALA A 115 -40.39 15.59 28.60
CA ALA A 115 -40.31 15.26 30.01
C ALA A 115 -41.47 14.34 30.42
N THR A 116 -41.16 13.12 30.84
CA THR A 116 -42.04 12.33 31.70
C THR A 116 -41.36 12.01 33.01
N LYS A 117 -42.15 12.14 34.07
CA LYS A 117 -41.78 12.26 35.47
C LYS A 117 -40.96 11.09 36.01
N ALA A 118 -40.15 11.43 37.01
CA ALA A 118 -39.41 10.52 37.86
C ALA A 118 -40.26 9.33 38.34
N VAL A 119 -39.79 8.13 38.05
CA VAL A 119 -40.17 6.90 38.76
C VAL A 119 -38.88 6.28 39.29
N THR A 120 -38.91 6.02 40.59
CA THR A 120 -37.89 5.41 41.43
C THR A 120 -37.27 4.15 40.83
N ALA A 121 -35.94 4.07 40.91
CA ALA A 121 -35.16 2.94 40.45
C ALA A 121 -35.46 1.67 41.28
N GLU A 122 -36.06 0.68 40.63
CA GLU A 122 -35.90 -0.72 41.02
C GLU A 122 -34.69 -1.31 40.28
N LYS A 123 -33.80 -1.95 41.03
CA LYS A 123 -32.66 -2.72 40.49
C LYS A 123 -33.21 -3.95 39.77
N THR A 124 -33.33 -3.88 38.45
CA THR A 124 -33.41 -5.07 37.60
C THR A 124 -32.03 -5.36 37.03
N SER A 125 -31.42 -6.43 37.53
CA SER A 125 -30.22 -7.05 36.99
C SER A 125 -30.45 -7.43 35.53
N VAL A 126 -29.73 -6.78 34.62
CA VAL A 126 -29.62 -7.24 33.23
C VAL A 126 -28.84 -8.56 33.26
N PRO A 127 -29.36 -9.66 32.67
CA PRO A 127 -28.63 -10.91 32.64
C PRO A 127 -27.36 -10.72 31.82
N ALA A 128 -26.22 -11.10 32.41
CA ALA A 128 -24.94 -11.21 31.73
C ALA A 128 -25.12 -12.22 30.59
N ASN A 129 -25.25 -11.71 29.37
CA ASN A 129 -25.16 -12.54 28.20
C ASN A 129 -23.65 -12.74 27.94
N ASP A 130 -23.10 -13.82 28.49
CA ASP A 130 -21.75 -14.34 28.25
C ASP A 130 -21.63 -14.88 26.81
N ALA A 131 -21.96 -14.05 25.83
CA ALA A 131 -21.58 -14.30 24.45
C ALA A 131 -20.13 -13.83 24.31
N THR A 132 -19.20 -14.69 24.73
CA THR A 132 -17.78 -14.56 24.38
C THR A 132 -17.70 -14.46 22.86
N VAL A 133 -17.41 -13.26 22.32
CA VAL A 133 -16.93 -13.16 20.94
C VAL A 133 -15.53 -13.77 20.97
N GLN A 134 -15.48 -15.08 20.82
CA GLN A 134 -14.26 -15.78 20.47
C GLN A 134 -13.98 -15.44 19.01
N GLU A 135 -12.74 -15.06 18.71
CA GLU A 135 -12.26 -15.15 17.34
C GLU A 135 -12.64 -16.54 16.81
N PRO A 136 -13.27 -16.64 15.62
CA PRO A 136 -13.71 -17.92 15.13
C PRO A 136 -12.51 -18.87 15.10
N THR A 137 -12.65 -20.01 15.77
CA THR A 137 -11.66 -21.09 15.71
C THR A 137 -11.36 -21.35 14.24
N LEU A 138 -10.08 -21.36 13.86
CA LEU A 138 -9.67 -21.59 12.47
C LEU A 138 -10.41 -22.81 11.94
N ALA A 139 -11.32 -22.58 11.00
CA ALA A 139 -12.20 -23.63 10.46
C ALA A 139 -11.45 -24.57 9.48
N TYR A 140 -10.15 -24.38 9.31
CA TYR A 140 -9.32 -25.13 8.39
C TYR A 140 -8.06 -25.64 9.08
N GLN A 141 -7.62 -26.82 8.66
CA GLN A 141 -6.34 -27.39 9.05
C GLN A 141 -5.27 -26.90 8.09
N LEU A 142 -4.09 -26.57 8.60
CA LEU A 142 -2.94 -26.29 7.75
C LEU A 142 -2.53 -27.57 7.00
N PRO A 143 -2.09 -27.46 5.74
CA PRO A 143 -1.59 -28.60 4.99
C PRO A 143 -0.40 -29.25 5.72
N ALA A 144 -0.26 -30.56 5.56
CA ALA A 144 0.88 -31.29 6.08
C ALA A 144 2.17 -30.78 5.38
N ALA A 145 3.26 -30.69 6.14
CA ALA A 145 4.55 -30.31 5.58
C ALA A 145 5.08 -31.45 4.69
N GLU A 146 5.41 -31.12 3.44
CA GLU A 146 6.00 -32.04 2.46
C GLU A 146 7.47 -31.68 2.23
N PRO A 147 8.37 -32.67 1.98
CA PRO A 147 9.77 -32.39 1.68
C PRO A 147 9.89 -31.46 0.47
N TYR A 148 10.71 -30.42 0.59
CA TYR A 148 10.99 -29.48 -0.49
C TYR A 148 12.49 -29.32 -0.66
N GLY A 149 13.00 -29.81 -1.80
CA GLY A 149 14.43 -29.90 -2.09
C GLY A 149 14.90 -28.92 -3.16
N ARG A 150 16.23 -28.83 -3.30
CA ARG A 150 16.88 -27.98 -4.31
C ARG A 150 16.49 -28.35 -5.74
N GLU A 151 16.38 -29.64 -6.03
CA GLU A 151 15.99 -30.13 -7.36
C GLU A 151 14.61 -29.60 -7.76
N GLN A 152 13.62 -29.73 -6.86
CA GLN A 152 12.28 -29.20 -7.08
C GLN A 152 12.30 -27.67 -7.23
N ALA A 153 13.08 -26.97 -6.40
CA ALA A 153 13.20 -25.51 -6.50
C ALA A 153 13.74 -25.07 -7.86
N LEU A 154 14.79 -25.72 -8.39
CA LEU A 154 15.37 -25.37 -9.69
C LEU A 154 14.46 -25.75 -10.87
N GLN A 155 13.55 -26.71 -10.70
CA GLN A 155 12.55 -27.04 -11.72
C GLN A 155 11.42 -26.01 -11.77
N GLU A 156 11.05 -25.42 -10.63
CA GLU A 156 9.94 -24.46 -10.51
C GLU A 156 10.37 -23.00 -10.69
N LEU A 157 11.62 -22.66 -10.38
CA LEU A 157 12.08 -21.28 -10.34
C LEU A 157 12.80 -20.87 -11.63
N PHE A 158 12.42 -19.72 -12.17
CA PHE A 158 13.10 -19.08 -13.31
C PHE A 158 14.34 -18.30 -12.85
N ILE A 159 15.24 -18.97 -12.13
CA ILE A 159 16.52 -18.42 -11.68
C ILE A 159 17.64 -19.41 -11.96
N THR A 160 18.83 -18.89 -12.26
CA THR A 160 20.00 -19.74 -12.41
C THR A 160 20.46 -20.28 -11.05
N GLU A 161 21.15 -21.42 -11.07
CA GLU A 161 21.71 -22.02 -9.86
C GLU A 161 22.65 -21.06 -9.11
N ALA A 162 23.52 -20.35 -9.83
CA ALA A 162 24.39 -19.33 -9.27
C ALA A 162 23.60 -18.17 -8.60
N LYS A 163 22.49 -17.74 -9.21
CA LYS A 163 21.63 -16.70 -8.63
C LYS A 163 20.89 -17.21 -7.39
N LEU A 164 20.45 -18.47 -7.38
CA LEU A 164 19.89 -19.10 -6.19
C LEU A 164 20.91 -19.12 -5.05
N ASP A 165 22.14 -19.57 -5.30
CA ASP A 165 23.18 -19.67 -4.27
C ASP A 165 23.56 -18.31 -3.69
N THR A 166 23.75 -17.32 -4.55
CA THR A 166 24.04 -15.94 -4.11
C THR A 166 22.87 -15.36 -3.30
N THR A 167 21.62 -15.68 -3.66
CA THR A 167 20.42 -15.26 -2.94
C THR A 167 20.32 -15.92 -1.56
N LEU A 168 20.53 -17.24 -1.49
CA LEU A 168 20.52 -17.98 -0.22
C LEU A 168 21.66 -17.52 0.70
N ALA A 169 22.86 -17.32 0.15
CA ALA A 169 23.99 -16.78 0.91
C ALA A 169 23.71 -15.37 1.46
N ALA A 170 23.05 -14.51 0.66
CA ALA A 170 22.62 -13.19 1.11
C ALA A 170 21.58 -13.29 2.24
N LEU A 171 20.59 -14.19 2.11
CA LEU A 171 19.57 -14.44 3.12
C LEU A 171 20.16 -14.98 4.42
N SER A 172 21.07 -15.97 4.37
CA SER A 172 21.75 -16.51 5.56
C SER A 172 22.59 -15.46 6.28
N ARG A 173 23.28 -14.59 5.51
CA ARG A 173 24.16 -13.55 6.07
C ARG A 173 23.40 -12.36 6.64
N ARG A 174 22.38 -11.85 5.93
CA ARG A 174 21.64 -10.65 6.34
C ARG A 174 20.40 -10.94 7.17
N ARG A 175 19.86 -12.16 7.11
CA ARG A 175 18.56 -12.56 7.65
C ARG A 175 17.35 -11.80 7.09
N ASN A 176 17.58 -10.75 6.30
CA ASN A 176 16.55 -9.99 5.60
C ASN A 176 16.90 -9.84 4.13
N LEU A 177 15.94 -10.14 3.27
CA LEU A 177 16.04 -10.08 1.83
C LEU A 177 14.89 -9.24 1.27
N VAL A 178 15.13 -8.45 0.23
CA VAL A 178 14.10 -7.80 -0.58
C VAL A 178 14.26 -8.27 -2.02
N LEU A 179 13.20 -8.89 -2.54
CA LEU A 179 13.06 -9.21 -3.95
C LEU A 179 12.40 -8.01 -4.62
N GLN A 180 13.10 -7.36 -5.55
CA GLN A 180 12.59 -6.18 -6.25
C GLN A 180 12.57 -6.40 -7.75
N GLY A 181 11.61 -5.83 -8.45
CA GLY A 181 11.53 -5.92 -9.89
C GLY A 181 10.14 -5.58 -10.43
N PRO A 182 9.96 -5.62 -11.76
CA PRO A 182 8.68 -5.34 -12.39
C PRO A 182 7.55 -6.27 -11.90
N PRO A 183 6.28 -5.86 -12.01
CA PRO A 183 5.16 -6.71 -11.64
C PRO A 183 5.13 -8.00 -12.49
N GLY A 184 4.64 -9.09 -11.90
CA GLY A 184 4.52 -10.37 -12.61
C GLY A 184 5.83 -11.13 -12.86
N THR A 185 6.91 -10.79 -12.15
CA THR A 185 8.21 -11.51 -12.22
C THR A 185 8.34 -12.66 -11.22
N GLY A 186 7.27 -13.00 -10.49
CA GLY A 186 7.27 -14.13 -9.56
C GLY A 186 7.95 -13.87 -8.20
N LYS A 187 8.04 -12.62 -7.74
CA LYS A 187 8.67 -12.25 -6.45
C LYS A 187 8.10 -13.01 -5.25
N THR A 188 6.78 -12.96 -5.06
CA THR A 188 6.12 -13.65 -3.93
C THR A 188 6.25 -15.18 -4.04
N PHE A 189 6.29 -15.70 -5.28
CA PHE A 189 6.54 -17.13 -5.54
C PHE A 189 7.96 -17.53 -5.11
N LEU A 190 8.98 -16.79 -5.56
CA LEU A 190 10.37 -17.00 -5.18
C LEU A 190 10.56 -16.87 -3.66
N ALA A 191 10.01 -15.84 -3.03
CA ALA A 191 10.11 -15.63 -1.58
C ALA A 191 9.66 -16.86 -0.78
N ARG A 192 8.53 -17.44 -1.17
CA ARG A 192 7.98 -18.63 -0.52
C ARG A 192 8.85 -19.87 -0.75
N ARG A 193 9.38 -20.06 -1.97
CA ARG A 193 10.26 -21.21 -2.27
C ARG A 193 11.61 -21.11 -1.60
N LEU A 194 12.17 -19.91 -1.43
CA LEU A 194 13.39 -19.71 -0.66
C LEU A 194 13.19 -20.12 0.80
N ALA A 195 12.05 -19.77 1.40
CA ALA A 195 11.70 -20.18 2.76
C ALA A 195 11.57 -21.71 2.88
N TRP A 196 10.83 -22.34 1.98
CA TRP A 196 10.67 -23.81 1.98
C TRP A 196 11.97 -24.56 1.74
N LEU A 197 12.83 -24.05 0.85
CA LEU A 197 14.13 -24.63 0.59
C LEU A 197 15.04 -24.59 1.83
N GLN A 198 15.01 -23.48 2.58
CA GLN A 198 15.75 -23.36 3.84
C GLN A 198 15.18 -24.23 4.97
N LEU A 199 13.85 -24.44 4.97
CA LEU A 199 13.18 -25.37 5.88
C LEU A 199 13.39 -26.84 5.49
N GLY A 200 13.70 -27.12 4.22
CA GLY A 200 13.64 -28.46 3.63
C GLY A 200 12.22 -29.00 3.47
N ALA A 201 11.19 -28.17 3.68
CA ALA A 201 9.79 -28.59 3.64
C ALA A 201 8.82 -27.41 3.41
N THR A 202 7.62 -27.74 2.91
CA THR A 202 6.49 -26.82 2.70
C THR A 202 5.73 -26.50 4.01
N ASP A 203 6.44 -26.12 5.07
CA ASP A 203 5.83 -25.93 6.40
C ASP A 203 5.16 -24.56 6.58
N ALA A 204 3.82 -24.55 6.47
CA ALA A 204 3.01 -23.34 6.63
C ALA A 204 3.04 -22.74 8.05
N ARG A 205 3.42 -23.50 9.10
CA ARG A 205 3.46 -22.99 10.48
C ARG A 205 4.66 -22.07 10.73
N ARG A 206 5.70 -22.21 9.90
CA ARG A 206 6.97 -21.47 10.00
C ARG A 206 7.13 -20.42 8.91
N VAL A 207 6.14 -20.28 8.02
CA VAL A 207 6.13 -19.28 6.96
C VAL A 207 4.84 -18.46 7.07
N GLU A 208 4.98 -17.22 7.50
CA GLU A 208 3.88 -16.27 7.61
C GLU A 208 3.94 -15.29 6.44
N LEU A 209 2.81 -14.99 5.79
CA LEU A 209 2.73 -14.00 4.71
C LEU A 209 1.82 -12.86 5.13
N VAL A 210 2.37 -11.65 5.12
CA VAL A 210 1.62 -10.42 5.31
C VAL A 210 1.78 -9.53 4.08
N GLN A 211 0.76 -8.75 3.75
CA GLN A 211 0.84 -7.76 2.68
C GLN A 211 0.71 -6.36 3.27
N PHE A 212 1.67 -5.48 2.98
CA PHE A 212 1.59 -4.09 3.43
C PHE A 212 0.72 -3.26 2.49
N HIS A 213 0.00 -2.32 3.10
CA HIS A 213 -0.85 -1.35 2.41
C HIS A 213 -0.73 0.02 3.08
N PRO A 214 -1.19 1.11 2.43
CA PRO A 214 -0.99 2.47 2.96
C PRO A 214 -1.51 2.70 4.38
N SER A 215 -2.60 2.01 4.76
CA SER A 215 -3.19 2.08 6.10
C SER A 215 -2.59 1.11 7.12
N TYR A 216 -1.58 0.32 6.76
CA TYR A 216 -0.99 -0.69 7.64
C TYR A 216 -0.12 0.02 8.70
N SER A 217 -0.35 -0.28 9.97
CA SER A 217 0.16 0.51 11.09
C SER A 217 1.09 -0.28 12.02
N TYR A 218 1.72 0.44 12.96
CA TYR A 218 2.51 -0.17 14.02
C TYR A 218 1.63 -1.06 14.92
N GLU A 219 0.40 -0.61 15.17
CA GLU A 219 -0.58 -1.26 16.03
C GLU A 219 -1.04 -2.61 15.46
N ASP A 220 -1.03 -2.77 14.14
CA ASP A 220 -1.37 -4.02 13.46
C ASP A 220 -0.19 -5.00 13.42
N PHE A 221 1.02 -4.46 13.30
CA PHE A 221 2.21 -5.27 13.06
C PHE A 221 2.94 -5.67 14.33
N VAL A 222 3.05 -4.74 15.28
CA VAL A 222 3.85 -4.90 16.49
C VAL A 222 2.95 -5.10 17.69
N GLN A 223 2.25 -4.06 18.14
CA GLN A 223 1.24 -4.16 19.20
C GLN A 223 0.42 -2.87 19.28
N GLY A 224 -0.84 -2.98 19.68
CA GLY A 224 -1.72 -1.83 19.86
C GLY A 224 -2.91 -2.12 20.76
N PHE A 225 -3.58 -1.08 21.24
CA PHE A 225 -4.83 -1.22 21.97
C PHE A 225 -5.97 -1.45 20.99
N ARG A 226 -6.69 -2.57 21.17
CA ARG A 226 -7.88 -2.91 20.39
C ARG A 226 -9.07 -3.19 21.32
N PRO A 227 -10.29 -2.80 20.94
CA PRO A 227 -11.47 -3.12 21.74
C PRO A 227 -11.72 -4.62 21.71
N ASP A 228 -11.95 -5.21 22.87
CA ASP A 228 -12.45 -6.57 22.98
C ASP A 228 -13.96 -6.64 22.68
N ALA A 229 -14.51 -7.85 22.75
CA ALA A 229 -15.94 -8.14 22.58
C ALA A 229 -16.86 -7.31 23.48
N GLN A 230 -16.35 -6.85 24.62
CA GLN A 230 -17.07 -6.07 25.62
C GLN A 230 -16.81 -4.56 25.47
N GLY A 231 -16.10 -4.13 24.41
CA GLY A 231 -15.73 -2.74 24.17
C GLY A 231 -14.60 -2.23 25.07
N THR A 232 -13.95 -3.12 25.83
CA THR A 232 -12.80 -2.77 26.69
C THR A 232 -11.53 -2.82 25.87
N PHE A 233 -10.72 -1.76 25.89
CA PHE A 233 -9.45 -1.75 25.20
C PHE A 233 -8.45 -2.67 25.88
N ARG A 234 -7.95 -3.66 25.14
CA ARG A 234 -6.85 -4.53 25.57
C ARG A 234 -5.66 -4.34 24.65
N LEU A 235 -4.47 -4.45 25.22
CA LEU A 235 -3.25 -4.53 24.43
C LEU A 235 -3.26 -5.87 23.69
N GLN A 236 -3.26 -5.82 22.37
CA GLN A 236 -3.17 -6.99 21.50
C GLN A 236 -1.83 -6.96 20.77
N GLU A 237 -1.24 -8.13 20.62
CA GLU A 237 -0.02 -8.29 19.84
C GLU A 237 -0.32 -8.33 18.36
N GLY A 238 0.53 -7.64 17.61
CA GLY A 238 0.55 -7.71 16.17
C GLY A 238 1.28 -8.95 15.68
N ILE A 239 1.23 -9.13 14.36
CA ILE A 239 1.71 -10.33 13.67
C ILE A 239 3.20 -10.60 13.96
N LEU A 240 4.04 -9.56 14.03
CA LEU A 240 5.47 -9.73 14.28
C LEU A 240 5.77 -10.29 15.67
N LEU A 241 5.05 -9.82 16.70
CA LEU A 241 5.28 -10.26 18.08
C LEU A 241 4.86 -11.72 18.25
N ASP A 242 3.66 -12.08 17.78
CA ASP A 242 3.19 -13.46 17.77
C ASP A 242 4.18 -14.37 17.04
N PHE A 243 4.58 -13.97 15.84
CA PHE A 243 5.52 -14.73 15.01
C PHE A 243 6.87 -14.97 15.71
N CYS A 244 7.42 -13.94 16.35
CA CYS A 244 8.67 -14.05 17.10
C CYS A 244 8.51 -14.97 18.33
N ARG A 245 7.35 -14.97 19.00
CA ARG A 245 7.11 -15.88 20.13
C ARG A 245 7.04 -17.33 19.71
N ARG A 246 6.40 -17.63 18.57
CA ARG A 246 6.43 -18.98 17.98
C ARG A 246 7.87 -19.38 17.66
N ALA A 247 8.65 -18.50 17.04
CA ALA A 247 10.05 -18.77 16.73
C ALA A 247 10.92 -19.02 17.98
N LEU A 248 10.64 -18.36 19.10
CA LEU A 248 11.35 -18.57 20.37
C LEU A 248 11.09 -19.94 21.02
N GLN A 249 9.95 -20.56 20.73
CA GLN A 249 9.63 -21.91 21.22
C GLN A 249 10.44 -23.00 20.49
N GLU A 250 10.95 -22.69 19.30
CA GLU A 250 11.71 -23.60 18.43
C GLU A 250 13.00 -22.95 17.91
N PRO A 251 13.97 -22.63 18.79
CA PRO A 251 15.14 -21.82 18.43
C PRO A 251 16.04 -22.43 17.35
N ASP A 252 16.02 -23.75 17.19
CA ASP A 252 16.81 -24.48 16.20
C ASP A 252 16.15 -24.54 14.81
N GLN A 253 14.88 -24.12 14.70
CA GLN A 253 14.12 -24.14 13.45
C GLN A 253 14.03 -22.72 12.87
N PRO A 254 14.27 -22.52 11.56
CA PRO A 254 14.13 -21.20 10.95
C PRO A 254 12.66 -20.83 10.77
N TYR A 255 12.35 -19.55 10.90
CA TYR A 255 11.01 -18.96 10.75
C TYR A 255 11.07 -17.83 9.73
N PHE A 256 10.21 -17.84 8.72
CA PHE A 256 10.17 -16.85 7.65
C PHE A 256 8.91 -15.98 7.70
N LEU A 257 9.10 -14.67 7.86
CA LEU A 257 8.05 -13.68 7.66
C LEU A 257 8.20 -13.06 6.27
N LEU A 258 7.28 -13.39 5.38
CA LEU A 258 7.18 -12.86 4.03
C LEU A 258 6.34 -11.57 4.07
N ILE A 259 6.88 -10.47 3.55
CA ILE A 259 6.19 -9.18 3.52
C ILE A 259 5.98 -8.78 2.07
N ASP A 260 4.77 -8.99 1.55
CA ASP A 260 4.40 -8.58 0.21
C ASP A 260 4.18 -7.06 0.16
N GLU A 261 4.51 -6.44 -0.97
CA GLU A 261 4.33 -4.99 -1.20
C GLU A 261 4.99 -4.11 -0.12
N LEU A 262 6.22 -4.45 0.26
CA LEU A 262 6.95 -3.84 1.38
C LEU A 262 6.99 -2.31 1.30
N ASN A 263 7.04 -1.75 0.10
CA ASN A 263 7.11 -0.33 -0.22
C ASN A 263 5.76 0.42 -0.19
N ARG A 264 4.62 -0.28 -0.09
CA ARG A 264 3.28 0.34 0.03
C ARG A 264 2.99 0.83 1.45
N GLY A 265 3.70 0.32 2.45
CA GLY A 265 3.62 0.77 3.84
C GLY A 265 4.71 1.77 4.21
N ASN A 266 4.45 2.62 5.21
CA ASN A 266 5.51 3.43 5.82
C ASN A 266 6.32 2.59 6.80
N LEU A 267 7.38 1.95 6.30
CA LEU A 267 8.18 0.99 7.05
C LEU A 267 8.77 1.54 8.35
N SER A 268 9.24 2.78 8.35
CA SER A 268 9.77 3.41 9.57
C SER A 268 8.71 3.54 10.66
N ARG A 269 7.45 3.79 10.27
CA ARG A 269 6.32 3.82 11.21
C ARG A 269 5.89 2.42 11.62
N ILE A 270 5.75 1.50 10.68
CA ILE A 270 5.28 0.14 10.93
C ILE A 270 6.22 -0.62 11.86
N PHE A 271 7.55 -0.54 11.62
CA PHE A 271 8.53 -1.23 12.46
C PHE A 271 8.89 -0.46 13.73
N GLY A 272 8.74 0.87 13.75
CA GLY A 272 9.10 1.70 14.89
C GLY A 272 10.54 1.44 15.39
N GLU A 273 10.65 1.13 16.68
CA GLU A 273 11.90 0.78 17.36
C GLU A 273 12.50 -0.56 16.93
N LEU A 274 11.67 -1.48 16.41
CA LEU A 274 12.11 -2.81 15.97
C LEU A 274 12.93 -2.76 14.69
N LEU A 275 12.95 -1.61 14.03
CA LEU A 275 13.78 -1.38 12.87
C LEU A 275 15.26 -1.65 13.13
N LEU A 276 15.74 -1.36 14.35
CA LEU A 276 17.11 -1.68 14.77
C LEU A 276 17.37 -3.19 14.80
N LEU A 277 16.38 -3.96 15.25
CA LEU A 277 16.46 -5.40 15.50
C LEU A 277 16.34 -6.26 14.23
N LEU A 278 16.06 -5.62 13.09
CA LEU A 278 16.18 -6.29 11.80
C LEU A 278 17.62 -6.68 11.51
N GLU A 279 18.60 -5.88 11.92
CA GLU A 279 20.03 -6.14 11.67
C GLU A 279 20.45 -7.48 12.32
N ALA A 280 21.12 -8.35 11.56
CA ALA A 280 21.41 -9.72 11.99
C ALA A 280 22.27 -9.80 13.28
N ASP A 281 23.16 -8.82 13.48
CA ASP A 281 24.03 -8.66 14.65
C ASP A 281 23.35 -7.95 15.82
N LYS A 282 22.06 -7.59 15.70
CA LYS A 282 21.28 -6.88 16.73
C LYS A 282 20.05 -7.68 17.16
N ARG A 283 20.13 -8.99 17.02
CA ARG A 283 19.08 -9.94 17.39
C ARG A 283 19.50 -10.68 18.64
N GLY A 284 18.53 -11.05 19.46
CA GLY A 284 18.79 -11.72 20.73
C GLY A 284 18.55 -10.85 21.97
N PRO A 285 18.55 -11.47 23.16
CA PRO A 285 18.21 -10.80 24.43
C PRO A 285 19.07 -9.58 24.76
N GLU A 286 20.33 -9.57 24.34
CA GLU A 286 21.31 -8.51 24.59
C GLU A 286 20.95 -7.18 23.89
N HIS A 287 20.14 -7.25 22.83
CA HIS A 287 19.65 -6.09 22.09
C HIS A 287 18.19 -5.75 22.43
N ALA A 288 17.59 -6.41 23.42
CA ALA A 288 16.18 -6.27 23.71
C ALA A 288 15.78 -4.83 24.05
N VAL A 289 14.70 -4.36 23.42
CA VAL A 289 14.15 -3.01 23.54
C VAL A 289 12.84 -3.02 24.32
N ARG A 290 12.52 -1.90 24.96
CA ARG A 290 11.22 -1.70 25.58
C ARG A 290 10.25 -1.18 24.52
N LEU A 291 9.11 -1.85 24.37
CA LEU A 291 8.07 -1.41 23.45
C LEU A 291 7.20 -0.30 24.09
N PRO A 292 6.68 0.67 23.30
CA PRO A 292 5.94 1.83 23.82
C PRO A 292 4.69 1.50 24.64
N TYR A 293 3.89 0.54 24.19
CA TYR A 293 2.65 0.15 24.86
C TYR A 293 2.87 -0.83 26.02
N SER A 294 4.10 -1.30 26.24
CA SER A 294 4.38 -2.28 27.27
C SER A 294 4.56 -1.62 28.65
N PRO A 295 3.94 -2.19 29.71
CA PRO A 295 4.16 -1.76 31.09
C PRO A 295 5.65 -1.71 31.47
N ALA A 296 6.00 -0.97 32.52
CA ALA A 296 7.42 -0.81 32.90
C ALA A 296 8.08 -2.12 33.34
N GLU A 297 7.29 -2.98 33.96
CA GLU A 297 7.61 -4.33 34.42
C GLU A 297 7.54 -5.40 33.32
N ALA A 298 7.04 -5.07 32.14
CA ALA A 298 6.96 -6.03 31.04
C ALA A 298 8.37 -6.41 30.54
N PRO A 299 8.58 -7.68 30.13
CA PRO A 299 9.85 -8.09 29.55
C PRO A 299 10.13 -7.30 28.28
N ARG A 300 11.42 -6.99 28.07
CA ARG A 300 11.86 -6.36 26.82
C ARG A 300 11.70 -7.33 25.66
N PHE A 301 11.44 -6.78 24.48
CA PHE A 301 11.26 -7.53 23.25
C PHE A 301 12.55 -7.54 22.44
N TYR A 302 12.84 -8.67 21.79
CA TYR A 302 13.90 -8.80 20.80
C TYR A 302 13.44 -9.68 19.64
N VAL A 303 14.04 -9.49 18.47
CA VAL A 303 13.83 -10.37 17.32
C VAL A 303 14.74 -11.60 17.46
N PRO A 304 14.22 -12.84 17.38
CA PRO A 304 15.02 -14.06 17.47
C PRO A 304 15.98 -14.24 16.28
N ALA A 305 17.12 -14.90 16.51
CA ALA A 305 18.13 -15.14 15.47
C ALA A 305 17.65 -16.08 14.36
N ASN A 306 16.70 -16.97 14.67
CA ASN A 306 16.10 -17.92 13.73
C ASN A 306 14.96 -17.33 12.90
N VAL A 307 14.57 -16.06 13.10
CA VAL A 307 13.62 -15.36 12.23
C VAL A 307 14.31 -14.87 10.95
N TYR A 308 13.61 -14.84 9.84
CA TYR A 308 14.06 -14.33 8.56
C TYR A 308 12.96 -13.48 7.94
N PHE A 309 13.32 -12.38 7.31
CA PHE A 309 12.38 -11.50 6.62
C PHE A 309 12.64 -11.57 5.12
N ILE A 310 11.59 -11.79 4.33
CA ILE A 310 11.69 -11.71 2.87
C ILE A 310 10.60 -10.76 2.39
N GLY A 311 11.00 -9.55 2.00
CA GLY A 311 10.12 -8.56 1.40
C GLY A 311 10.04 -8.73 -0.12
N THR A 312 8.90 -8.41 -0.70
CA THR A 312 8.78 -8.17 -2.15
C THR A 312 8.53 -6.68 -2.39
N MET A 313 9.01 -6.18 -3.53
CA MET A 313 8.91 -4.77 -3.88
C MET A 313 8.63 -4.62 -5.37
N ASN A 314 7.46 -4.08 -5.72
CA ASN A 314 7.15 -3.69 -7.10
C ASN A 314 7.80 -2.35 -7.40
N LEU A 315 8.58 -2.25 -8.47
CA LEU A 315 9.28 -1.00 -8.82
C LEU A 315 8.42 -0.04 -9.67
N ALA A 316 7.44 -0.56 -10.41
CA ALA A 316 6.56 0.23 -11.29
C ALA A 316 5.56 1.13 -10.53
N ASP A 317 5.27 0.86 -9.26
CA ASP A 317 4.25 1.59 -8.52
C ASP A 317 4.73 3.04 -8.23
N ARG A 318 4.03 4.04 -8.76
CA ARG A 318 4.40 5.46 -8.55
C ARG A 318 3.94 5.99 -7.18
N SER A 319 3.12 5.24 -6.45
CA SER A 319 2.50 5.63 -5.15
C SER A 319 3.31 5.22 -3.92
N LEU A 320 4.52 4.71 -4.11
CA LEU A 320 5.32 4.10 -3.07
C LEU A 320 5.99 5.12 -2.15
N THR A 321 6.13 4.75 -0.87
CA THR A 321 7.03 5.48 0.02
C THR A 321 8.47 5.07 -0.30
N PRO A 322 9.38 6.01 -0.61
CA PRO A 322 10.78 5.68 -0.85
C PRO A 322 11.38 4.95 0.35
N LEU A 323 12.10 3.87 0.09
CA LEU A 323 12.80 3.14 1.14
C LEU A 323 13.99 3.98 1.64
N ASP A 324 13.94 4.39 2.91
CA ASP A 324 15.03 5.15 3.54
C ASP A 324 16.37 4.39 3.49
N TYR A 325 17.48 5.11 3.38
CA TYR A 325 18.83 4.56 3.37
C TYR A 325 19.11 3.70 4.61
N ALA A 326 18.59 4.12 5.78
CA ALA A 326 18.69 3.34 7.00
C ALA A 326 18.00 1.97 6.88
N LEU A 327 16.87 1.89 6.17
CA LEU A 327 16.20 0.62 5.89
C LEU A 327 16.99 -0.21 4.89
N ARG A 328 17.45 0.40 3.78
CA ARG A 328 18.20 -0.31 2.74
C ARG A 328 19.42 -1.06 3.29
N ARG A 329 20.18 -0.49 4.23
CA ARG A 329 21.36 -1.19 4.80
C ARG A 329 21.04 -2.48 5.56
N ARG A 330 19.77 -2.69 5.95
CA ARG A 330 19.32 -3.84 6.76
C ARG A 330 18.85 -5.01 5.91
N PHE A 331 18.63 -4.79 4.62
CA PHE A 331 18.20 -5.81 3.67
C PHE A 331 19.29 -6.08 2.63
N ALA A 332 19.40 -7.34 2.20
CA ALA A 332 20.00 -7.64 0.89
C ALA A 332 18.94 -7.43 -0.18
N PHE A 333 19.32 -6.85 -1.33
CA PHE A 333 18.43 -6.68 -2.47
C PHE A 333 18.78 -7.68 -3.56
N VAL A 334 17.76 -8.35 -4.08
CA VAL A 334 17.86 -9.23 -5.24
C VAL A 334 16.89 -8.73 -6.29
N GLU A 335 17.44 -8.39 -7.44
CA GLU A 335 16.67 -7.92 -8.58
C GLU A 335 16.07 -9.11 -9.35
N MET A 336 14.81 -8.96 -9.72
CA MET A 336 14.04 -9.92 -10.49
C MET A 336 13.65 -9.31 -11.83
N GLU A 337 13.91 -10.07 -12.87
CA GLU A 337 13.76 -9.66 -14.25
C GLU A 337 12.65 -10.49 -14.90
N PRO A 338 11.91 -9.95 -15.88
CA PRO A 338 11.08 -10.77 -16.75
C PRO A 338 11.91 -11.86 -17.44
N GLU A 339 11.30 -13.03 -17.66
CA GLU A 339 11.99 -14.19 -18.22
C GLU A 339 11.12 -14.74 -19.35
N PHE A 340 11.53 -14.45 -20.59
CA PHE A 340 10.88 -14.94 -21.80
C PHE A 340 11.80 -15.86 -22.63
N GLY A 341 12.99 -16.15 -22.10
CA GLY A 341 13.97 -17.05 -22.66
C GLY A 341 13.73 -18.52 -22.27
N PRO A 342 14.79 -19.35 -22.29
CA PRO A 342 14.66 -20.81 -22.16
C PRO A 342 13.83 -21.29 -20.95
N PRO A 343 13.94 -20.74 -19.73
CA PRO A 343 13.18 -21.25 -18.58
C PRO A 343 11.66 -21.24 -18.79
N LEU A 344 11.11 -20.12 -19.29
CA LEU A 344 9.68 -20.04 -19.58
C LEU A 344 9.32 -20.93 -20.77
N GLN A 345 10.12 -20.90 -21.84
CA GLN A 345 9.85 -21.68 -23.05
C GLN A 345 9.82 -23.18 -22.76
N GLU A 346 10.75 -23.69 -21.95
CA GLU A 346 10.78 -25.08 -21.50
C GLU A 346 9.55 -25.43 -20.65
N LEU A 347 9.13 -24.54 -19.73
CA LEU A 347 7.91 -24.76 -18.95
C LEU A 347 6.68 -24.89 -19.85
N LEU A 348 6.53 -23.98 -20.83
CA LEU A 348 5.42 -23.99 -21.77
C LEU A 348 5.44 -25.25 -22.66
N ALA A 349 6.61 -25.64 -23.15
CA ALA A 349 6.78 -26.84 -23.96
C ALA A 349 6.44 -28.12 -23.17
N ARG A 350 6.87 -28.21 -21.91
CA ARG A 350 6.51 -29.33 -21.02
C ARG A 350 5.00 -29.43 -20.76
N GLN A 351 4.28 -28.30 -20.80
CA GLN A 351 2.82 -28.27 -20.69
C GLN A 351 2.08 -28.41 -22.04
N GLY A 352 2.81 -28.68 -23.12
CA GLY A 352 2.21 -28.98 -24.43
C GLY A 352 1.81 -27.76 -25.26
N VAL A 353 2.29 -26.56 -24.92
CA VAL A 353 2.09 -25.38 -25.74
C VAL A 353 2.86 -25.54 -27.06
N PRO A 354 2.26 -25.29 -28.25
CA PRO A 354 2.95 -25.43 -29.51
C PRO A 354 4.17 -24.49 -29.64
N GLU A 355 5.27 -25.00 -30.19
CA GLU A 355 6.53 -24.25 -30.35
C GLU A 355 6.35 -22.90 -31.07
N VAL A 356 5.50 -22.87 -32.10
CA VAL A 356 5.18 -21.64 -32.84
C VAL A 356 4.54 -20.59 -31.93
N THR A 357 3.66 -21.01 -31.02
CA THR A 357 3.00 -20.14 -30.04
C THR A 357 4.01 -19.61 -29.03
N ILE A 358 4.92 -20.47 -28.55
CA ILE A 358 5.99 -20.13 -27.60
C ILE A 358 6.95 -19.08 -28.20
N GLN A 359 7.47 -19.33 -29.40
CA GLN A 359 8.39 -18.41 -30.07
C GLN A 359 7.73 -17.05 -30.34
N ARG A 360 6.46 -17.06 -30.76
CA ARG A 360 5.70 -15.84 -31.00
C ARG A 360 5.46 -15.04 -29.73
N LEU A 361 5.14 -15.71 -28.62
CA LEU A 361 5.04 -15.09 -27.30
C LEU A 361 6.37 -14.45 -26.90
N ALA A 362 7.47 -15.22 -26.94
CA ALA A 362 8.78 -14.76 -26.53
C ALA A 362 9.23 -13.52 -27.31
N VAL A 363 9.20 -13.57 -28.64
CA VAL A 363 9.59 -12.45 -29.50
C VAL A 363 8.76 -11.20 -29.21
N ARG A 364 7.43 -11.32 -29.14
CA ARG A 364 6.55 -10.15 -28.94
C ARG A 364 6.75 -9.48 -27.60
N LEU A 365 6.88 -10.27 -26.54
CA LEU A 365 7.02 -9.74 -25.19
C LEU A 365 8.43 -9.17 -24.96
N THR A 366 9.46 -9.76 -25.57
CA THR A 366 10.80 -9.17 -25.61
C THR A 366 10.78 -7.83 -26.34
N GLU A 367 10.25 -7.74 -27.57
CA GLU A 367 10.16 -6.48 -28.31
C GLU A 367 9.35 -5.41 -27.58
N LEU A 368 8.25 -5.81 -26.91
CA LEU A 368 7.44 -4.90 -26.11
C LEU A 368 8.20 -4.39 -24.88
N ASN A 369 8.93 -5.27 -24.19
CA ASN A 369 9.74 -4.90 -23.03
C ASN A 369 10.93 -4.02 -23.41
N ASP A 370 11.55 -4.22 -24.57
CA ASP A 370 12.58 -3.34 -25.09
C ASP A 370 12.00 -1.94 -25.33
N ALA A 371 10.82 -1.86 -25.97
CA ALA A 371 10.14 -0.59 -26.20
C ALA A 371 9.68 0.13 -24.91
N ILE A 372 9.31 -0.61 -23.86
CA ILE A 372 9.01 -0.06 -22.54
C ILE A 372 10.29 0.45 -21.85
N THR A 373 11.38 -0.30 -21.97
CA THR A 373 12.68 0.05 -21.37
C THR A 373 13.26 1.33 -21.97
N ASP A 374 13.15 1.47 -23.29
CA ASP A 374 13.62 2.65 -24.04
C ASP A 374 12.70 3.87 -23.88
N ASP A 375 11.54 3.72 -23.25
CA ASP A 375 10.61 4.82 -23.02
C ASP A 375 11.07 5.72 -21.87
N PRO A 376 11.19 7.05 -22.07
CA PRO A 376 11.68 7.98 -21.05
C PRO A 376 10.73 8.18 -19.86
N GLU A 377 9.44 7.84 -19.98
CA GLU A 377 8.43 7.98 -18.92
C GLU A 377 8.23 6.67 -18.13
N LEU A 378 8.65 5.53 -18.68
CA LEU A 378 8.49 4.20 -18.08
C LEU A 378 9.82 3.64 -17.57
N GLY A 379 10.70 3.23 -18.48
CA GLY A 379 11.97 2.57 -18.14
C GLY A 379 11.83 1.08 -17.77
N PRO A 380 12.94 0.44 -17.32
CA PRO A 380 13.02 -1.01 -17.14
C PRO A 380 12.11 -1.56 -16.02
N ASP A 381 11.70 -0.73 -15.06
CA ASP A 381 10.87 -1.12 -13.92
C ASP A 381 9.41 -1.42 -14.31
N PHE A 382 8.99 -0.94 -15.48
CA PHE A 382 7.64 -1.13 -16.04
C PHE A 382 7.55 -2.32 -17.01
N ARG A 383 8.63 -3.08 -17.21
CA ARG A 383 8.58 -4.25 -18.08
C ARG A 383 7.52 -5.25 -17.61
N ILE A 384 6.88 -5.91 -18.56
CA ILE A 384 5.86 -6.92 -18.30
C ILE A 384 6.54 -8.23 -17.89
N GLY A 385 6.16 -8.76 -16.73
CA GLY A 385 6.65 -10.04 -16.22
C GLY A 385 6.04 -11.27 -16.90
N HIS A 386 6.60 -12.44 -16.61
CA HIS A 386 6.22 -13.72 -17.22
C HIS A 386 5.05 -14.43 -16.52
N SER A 387 4.59 -13.96 -15.35
CA SER A 387 3.60 -14.67 -14.51
C SER A 387 2.28 -14.95 -15.20
N TYR A 388 1.87 -14.07 -16.12
CA TYR A 388 0.67 -14.24 -16.95
C TYR A 388 0.67 -15.58 -17.71
N PHE A 389 1.87 -16.08 -18.04
CA PHE A 389 2.05 -17.22 -18.93
C PHE A 389 2.39 -18.52 -18.19
N CYS A 390 2.59 -18.49 -16.87
CA CYS A 390 3.04 -19.67 -16.10
C CYS A 390 1.95 -20.75 -15.91
N GLN A 391 0.71 -20.48 -16.30
CA GLN A 391 -0.42 -21.42 -16.21
C GLN A 391 -1.08 -21.60 -17.59
N PRO A 392 -0.42 -22.29 -18.54
CA PRO A 392 -1.00 -22.56 -19.84
C PRO A 392 -2.16 -23.57 -19.75
N PRO A 393 -3.02 -23.65 -20.78
CA PRO A 393 -4.14 -24.58 -20.79
C PRO A 393 -3.65 -26.03 -20.90
N THR A 394 -4.45 -26.96 -20.37
CA THR A 394 -4.14 -28.40 -20.41
C THR A 394 -4.21 -29.01 -21.82
N LYS A 395 -4.97 -28.38 -22.73
CA LYS A 395 -5.11 -28.83 -24.12
C LYS A 395 -4.28 -27.94 -25.06
N PRO A 396 -3.37 -28.52 -25.85
CA PRO A 396 -2.57 -27.77 -26.84
C PRO A 396 -3.40 -26.94 -27.83
N THR A 397 -4.59 -27.42 -28.19
CA THR A 397 -5.51 -26.74 -29.12
C THR A 397 -6.06 -25.42 -28.58
N GLU A 398 -6.05 -25.23 -27.27
CA GLU A 398 -6.54 -24.02 -26.59
C GLU A 398 -5.44 -22.96 -26.43
N ALA A 399 -4.16 -23.31 -26.67
CA ALA A 399 -3.02 -22.42 -26.44
C ALA A 399 -3.09 -21.09 -27.20
N GLU A 400 -3.51 -21.12 -28.47
CA GLU A 400 -3.67 -19.89 -29.28
C GLU A 400 -4.75 -18.96 -28.73
N HIS A 401 -5.88 -19.54 -28.30
CA HIS A 401 -6.97 -18.76 -27.72
C HIS A 401 -6.57 -18.20 -26.35
N TRP A 402 -5.93 -19.01 -25.50
CA TRP A 402 -5.39 -18.60 -24.21
C TRP A 402 -4.42 -17.43 -24.32
N LEU A 403 -3.43 -17.52 -25.21
CA LEU A 403 -2.49 -16.42 -25.44
C LEU A 403 -3.23 -15.16 -25.89
N THR A 404 -4.18 -15.30 -26.83
CA THR A 404 -4.97 -14.15 -27.31
C THR A 404 -5.73 -13.48 -26.16
N LEU A 405 -6.35 -14.25 -25.27
CA LEU A 405 -7.07 -13.71 -24.11
C LEU A 405 -6.15 -12.92 -23.18
N ILE A 406 -4.98 -13.46 -22.82
CA ILE A 406 -4.01 -12.75 -21.98
C ILE A 406 -3.59 -11.43 -22.64
N LEU A 407 -3.26 -11.46 -23.93
CA LEU A 407 -2.83 -10.26 -24.65
C LEU A 407 -3.94 -9.21 -24.74
N GLU A 408 -5.18 -9.61 -24.97
CA GLU A 408 -6.33 -8.71 -25.14
C GLU A 408 -6.90 -8.17 -23.82
N GLN A 409 -6.92 -8.98 -22.77
CA GLN A 409 -7.65 -8.68 -21.53
C GLN A 409 -6.76 -8.21 -20.39
N GLU A 410 -5.47 -8.55 -20.43
CA GLU A 410 -4.54 -8.23 -19.34
C GLU A 410 -3.45 -7.26 -19.81
N ILE A 411 -2.75 -7.60 -20.90
CA ILE A 411 -1.62 -6.78 -21.35
C ILE A 411 -2.10 -5.55 -22.14
N ALA A 412 -3.03 -5.69 -23.08
CA ALA A 412 -3.48 -4.55 -23.88
C ALA A 412 -4.05 -3.40 -23.03
N PRO A 413 -4.92 -3.64 -22.02
CA PRO A 413 -5.39 -2.57 -21.13
C PRO A 413 -4.26 -1.92 -20.33
N LEU A 414 -3.28 -2.72 -19.87
CA LEU A 414 -2.10 -2.20 -19.18
C LEU A 414 -1.30 -1.20 -20.03
N LEU A 415 -1.22 -1.43 -21.35
CA LEU A 415 -0.55 -0.49 -22.26
C LEU A 415 -1.28 0.86 -22.37
N ASP A 416 -2.59 0.89 -22.17
CA ASP A 416 -3.35 2.14 -22.10
C ASP A 416 -3.04 2.93 -20.83
N GLU A 417 -2.74 2.24 -19.72
CA GLU A 417 -2.28 2.88 -18.48
C GLU A 417 -0.84 3.37 -18.58
N TYR A 418 0.05 2.58 -19.20
CA TYR A 418 1.45 2.95 -19.38
C TYR A 418 1.61 4.18 -20.26
N TRP A 419 0.84 4.25 -21.35
CA TRP A 419 0.84 5.38 -22.28
C TRP A 419 -0.46 6.18 -22.24
N LEU A 420 -0.93 6.50 -21.03
CA LEU A 420 -2.15 7.27 -20.80
C LEU A 420 -2.15 8.60 -21.56
N ASP A 421 -1.03 9.31 -21.53
CA ASP A 421 -0.84 10.60 -22.21
C ASP A 421 -0.43 10.44 -23.70
N GLN A 422 -0.17 9.20 -24.15
CA GLN A 422 0.28 8.88 -25.51
C GLN A 422 -0.60 7.77 -26.16
N PRO A 423 -1.92 7.97 -26.32
CA PRO A 423 -2.83 6.91 -26.76
C PRO A 423 -2.52 6.34 -28.15
N ALA A 424 -1.92 7.14 -29.05
CA ALA A 424 -1.47 6.66 -30.35
C ALA A 424 -0.34 5.63 -30.24
N LYS A 425 0.57 5.80 -29.26
CA LYS A 425 1.65 4.87 -28.96
C LYS A 425 1.08 3.56 -28.40
N ALA A 426 0.16 3.65 -27.43
CA ALA A 426 -0.57 2.49 -26.90
C ALA A 426 -1.25 1.69 -28.01
N VAL A 427 -2.02 2.35 -28.89
CA VAL A 427 -2.70 1.70 -30.02
C VAL A 427 -1.72 1.03 -30.99
N SER A 428 -0.57 1.67 -31.26
CA SER A 428 0.48 1.10 -32.12
C SER A 428 1.05 -0.20 -31.53
N HIS A 429 1.41 -0.19 -30.24
CA HIS A 429 1.93 -1.39 -29.57
C HIS A 429 0.87 -2.48 -29.44
N LYS A 430 -0.38 -2.14 -29.12
CA LYS A 430 -1.50 -3.11 -29.11
C LYS A 430 -1.69 -3.79 -30.46
N LYS A 431 -1.65 -3.03 -31.56
CA LYS A 431 -1.77 -3.60 -32.92
C LYS A 431 -0.62 -4.55 -33.26
N LYS A 432 0.61 -4.23 -32.84
CA LYS A 432 1.77 -5.12 -33.02
C LYS A 432 1.61 -6.40 -32.20
N LEU A 433 1.19 -6.26 -30.93
CA LEU A 433 1.00 -7.36 -29.99
C LEU A 433 -0.07 -8.36 -30.44
N LEU A 434 -1.20 -7.86 -30.98
CA LEU A 434 -2.37 -8.64 -31.37
C LEU A 434 -2.37 -9.10 -32.84
N ARG A 435 -1.32 -8.79 -33.62
CA ARG A 435 -1.21 -9.29 -35.00
C ARG A 435 -1.23 -10.83 -34.98
N LYS A 436 -1.88 -11.51 -35.91
CA LYS A 436 -1.84 -12.99 -35.94
C LYS A 436 -0.55 -13.50 -36.54
#